data_AF-A0A4R6IDK7-F1
#
_entry.id   AF-A0A4R6IDK7-F1
#
_cell.length_a   1.000
_cell.length_b   1.000
_cell.length_c   1.000
_cell.angle_alpha   90.00
_cell.angle_beta   90.00
_cell.angle_gamma   90.00
#
_symmetry.space_group_name_H-M   'P 1'
#
loop_
_entity.id
_entity.type
_entity.pdbx_description
1 polymer ?
#
loop_
_entity_poly.entity_id
_entity_poly.type
_entity_poly.pdbx_seq_one_letter_code
_entity_poly.pdbx_strand_id
1 'polypeptide(L)'
;MSIKKSELLEIESMEKNYTKEYILRQHLMRMFLKDTDFWDINNQFSNVHLLDKFAMPYIEHRSPFSWLSFSNILKFETYDTFFAKRKGVNFCFEEILYIKMSYGKSSTLPFGLILSQVINKSLNSDFEFRFFSDFKYSKSNYKNNILNNFYTNNFELFSNVFDEDLSTKISSLFSKNEKKRIMFLKKGQDLIIVISFLKKEDDSFRKMILTNNINVYHVVRTWETKSSLFQRIIKAIDLINDKFNTIW
;
A
#
# COMPACT_ATOMS: atom_id res chain seq x y z
N MET A 1 -12.80 1.84 -7.97
CA MET A 1 -13.10 1.95 -9.41
C MET A 1 -14.02 0.80 -9.77
N SER A 2 -15.18 1.07 -10.38
CA SER A 2 -16.04 0.01 -10.94
C SER A 2 -15.66 -0.20 -12.40
N ILE A 3 -15.48 -1.45 -12.81
CA ILE A 3 -15.09 -1.79 -14.19
C ILE A 3 -16.27 -1.51 -15.11
N LYS A 4 -16.06 -0.72 -16.17
CA LYS A 4 -17.09 -0.42 -17.17
C LYS A 4 -17.41 -1.66 -18.00
N LYS A 5 -18.62 -1.72 -18.56
CA LYS A 5 -19.05 -2.84 -19.41
C LYS A 5 -18.10 -3.08 -20.60
N SER A 6 -17.58 -2.02 -21.21
CA SER A 6 -16.60 -2.13 -22.31
C SER A 6 -15.27 -2.75 -21.87
N GLU A 7 -14.82 -2.43 -20.66
CA GLU A 7 -13.58 -2.94 -20.06
C GLU A 7 -13.76 -4.40 -19.62
N LEU A 8 -14.95 -4.77 -19.15
CA LEU A 8 -15.27 -6.15 -18.81
C LEU A 8 -15.20 -7.06 -20.05
N LEU A 9 -15.68 -6.60 -21.20
CA LEU A 9 -15.60 -7.34 -22.46
C LEU A 9 -14.15 -7.54 -22.92
N GLU A 10 -13.28 -6.55 -22.71
CA GLU A 10 -11.84 -6.66 -22.98
C GLU A 10 -11.20 -7.71 -22.05
N ILE A 11 -11.51 -7.67 -20.76
CA ILE A 11 -11.04 -8.64 -19.75
C ILE A 11 -11.50 -10.07 -20.09
N GLU A 12 -12.78 -10.26 -20.43
CA GLU A 12 -13.34 -11.55 -20.85
C GLU A 12 -12.70 -12.06 -22.15
N SER A 13 -12.35 -11.17 -23.08
CA SER A 13 -11.61 -11.52 -24.29
C SER A 13 -10.18 -11.96 -23.99
N MET A 14 -9.51 -11.34 -23.01
CA MET A 14 -8.18 -11.76 -22.57
C MET A 14 -8.23 -13.17 -21.95
N GLU A 15 -9.26 -13.50 -21.18
CA GLU A 15 -9.42 -14.85 -20.61
C GLU A 15 -9.53 -15.92 -21.71
N LYS A 16 -10.38 -15.68 -22.72
CA LYS A 16 -10.59 -16.61 -23.85
C LYS A 16 -9.31 -16.88 -24.64
N ASN A 17 -8.36 -15.95 -24.63
CA ASN A 17 -7.07 -16.07 -25.30
C ASN A 17 -5.98 -16.72 -24.41
N TYR A 18 -6.35 -17.45 -23.34
CA TYR A 18 -5.42 -18.10 -22.40
C TYR A 18 -4.42 -17.15 -21.72
N THR A 19 -4.81 -15.89 -21.51
CA THR A 19 -3.91 -14.92 -20.88
C THR A 19 -3.74 -15.24 -19.39
N LYS A 20 -2.51 -15.48 -18.93
CA LYS A 20 -2.20 -15.83 -17.52
C LYS A 20 -2.73 -14.72 -16.57
N GLU A 21 -3.30 -15.08 -15.42
CA GLU A 21 -3.84 -14.14 -14.40
C GLU A 21 -2.89 -12.98 -14.05
N TYR A 22 -1.59 -13.28 -14.05
CA TYR A 22 -0.53 -12.29 -13.89
C TYR A 22 -0.69 -11.09 -14.83
N ILE A 23 -0.94 -11.35 -16.11
CA ILE A 23 -1.10 -10.33 -17.15
C ILE A 23 -2.38 -9.53 -16.91
N LEU A 24 -3.47 -10.18 -16.46
CA LEU A 24 -4.72 -9.49 -16.13
C LEU A 24 -4.53 -8.48 -15.00
N ARG A 25 -3.82 -8.84 -13.92
CA ARG A 25 -3.53 -7.89 -12.82
C ARG A 25 -2.70 -6.70 -13.27
N GLN A 26 -1.68 -6.94 -14.10
CA GLN A 26 -0.89 -5.84 -14.64
C GLN A 26 -1.73 -4.91 -15.51
N HIS A 27 -2.61 -5.47 -16.32
CA HIS A 27 -3.55 -4.71 -17.14
C HIS A 27 -4.49 -3.88 -16.26
N LEU A 28 -5.10 -4.49 -15.24
CA LEU A 28 -5.96 -3.81 -14.27
C LEU A 28 -5.24 -2.67 -13.54
N MET A 29 -3.99 -2.88 -13.11
CA MET A 29 -3.18 -1.82 -12.50
C MET A 29 -2.88 -0.68 -13.48
N ARG A 30 -2.49 -1.00 -14.72
CA ARG A 30 -2.26 0.01 -15.77
C ARG A 30 -3.50 0.82 -16.07
N MET A 31 -4.67 0.18 -16.15
CA MET A 31 -5.96 0.86 -16.32
C MET A 31 -6.23 1.80 -15.15
N PHE A 32 -6.10 1.29 -13.92
CA PHE A 32 -6.30 2.10 -12.71
C PHE A 32 -5.40 3.34 -12.65
N LEU A 33 -4.12 3.18 -12.99
CA LEU A 33 -3.17 4.29 -13.02
C LEU A 33 -3.55 5.33 -14.09
N LYS A 34 -3.98 4.89 -15.29
CA LYS A 34 -4.49 5.81 -16.33
C LYS A 34 -5.75 6.55 -15.87
N ASP A 35 -6.69 5.85 -15.25
CA ASP A 35 -7.95 6.41 -14.73
C ASP A 35 -7.75 7.35 -13.54
N THR A 36 -6.55 7.37 -12.96
CA THR A 36 -6.14 8.27 -11.88
C THR A 36 -5.11 9.30 -12.33
N ASP A 37 -5.07 9.60 -13.64
CA ASP A 37 -4.25 10.61 -14.29
C ASP A 37 -2.73 10.41 -14.14
N PHE A 38 -2.28 9.16 -13.99
CA PHE A 38 -0.86 8.84 -14.10
C PHE A 38 -0.44 8.62 -15.56
N TRP A 39 0.73 9.14 -15.91
CA TRP A 39 1.44 8.93 -17.16
C TRP A 39 2.80 8.26 -16.92
N ASP A 40 3.57 7.99 -17.99
CA ASP A 40 4.85 7.28 -17.93
C ASP A 40 4.78 5.92 -17.18
N ILE A 41 3.67 5.19 -17.32
CA ILE A 41 3.44 3.94 -16.59
C ILE A 41 4.36 2.83 -17.13
N ASN A 42 5.32 2.44 -16.32
CA ASN A 42 6.22 1.32 -16.55
C ASN A 42 6.10 0.28 -15.43
N ASN A 43 6.54 -0.94 -15.70
CA ASN A 43 6.62 -2.00 -14.72
C ASN A 43 7.90 -2.79 -14.95
N GLN A 44 8.55 -3.19 -13.86
CA GLN A 44 9.75 -4.00 -13.89
C GLN A 44 9.71 -5.04 -12.78
N PHE A 45 10.19 -6.23 -13.09
CA PHE A 45 10.45 -7.23 -12.07
C PHE A 45 11.66 -6.77 -11.25
N SER A 46 11.53 -6.76 -9.93
CA SER A 46 12.62 -6.47 -9.00
C SER A 46 12.70 -7.59 -7.98
N ASN A 47 13.90 -7.93 -7.55
CA ASN A 47 14.18 -8.81 -6.42
C ASN A 47 14.65 -8.03 -5.18
N VAL A 48 14.85 -6.72 -5.32
CA VAL A 48 15.22 -5.81 -4.25
C VAL A 48 14.05 -4.86 -4.02
N HIS A 49 13.46 -4.94 -2.83
CA HIS A 49 12.24 -4.22 -2.53
C HIS A 49 12.40 -3.31 -1.32
N LEU A 50 11.89 -2.08 -1.44
CA LEU A 50 11.87 -1.15 -0.31
C LEU A 50 10.92 -1.64 0.79
N LEU A 51 9.85 -2.33 0.40
CA LEU A 51 8.85 -2.91 1.29
C LEU A 51 9.45 -3.86 2.32
N ASP A 52 10.53 -4.58 1.98
CA ASP A 52 11.20 -5.51 2.91
C ASP A 52 11.65 -4.80 4.20
N LYS A 53 12.08 -3.53 4.09
CA LYS A 53 12.51 -2.73 5.26
C LYS A 53 11.39 -2.52 6.27
N PHE A 54 10.13 -2.55 5.83
CA PHE A 54 8.95 -2.28 6.67
C PHE A 54 8.20 -3.57 7.04
N ALA A 55 8.05 -4.50 6.11
CA ALA A 55 7.28 -5.72 6.31
C ALA A 55 8.02 -6.73 7.21
N MET A 56 9.32 -6.95 6.99
CA MET A 56 10.07 -7.98 7.71
C MET A 56 10.10 -7.76 9.23
N PRO A 57 10.45 -6.56 9.75
CA PRO A 57 10.44 -6.31 11.19
C PRO A 57 9.06 -6.53 11.83
N TYR A 58 7.99 -6.19 11.12
CA TYR A 58 6.63 -6.42 11.61
C TYR A 58 6.25 -7.91 11.69
N ILE A 59 6.63 -8.68 10.68
CA ILE A 59 6.37 -10.14 10.62
C ILE A 59 7.12 -10.86 11.76
N GLU A 60 8.36 -10.44 12.01
CA GLU A 60 9.22 -10.96 13.07
C GLU A 60 8.66 -10.59 14.46
N HIS A 61 8.31 -9.32 14.68
CA HIS A 61 7.84 -8.84 15.98
C HIS A 61 6.47 -9.37 16.43
N ARG A 62 5.62 -9.85 15.52
CA ARG A 62 4.35 -10.51 15.87
C ARG A 62 4.52 -11.98 16.30
N SER A 63 5.74 -12.44 16.59
CA SER A 63 6.00 -13.77 17.14
C SER A 63 6.11 -13.72 18.68
N PRO A 64 5.14 -14.26 19.44
CA PRO A 64 5.25 -14.32 20.90
C PRO A 64 6.31 -15.32 21.42
N PHE A 65 6.98 -16.08 20.54
CA PHE A 65 7.91 -17.17 20.92
C PHE A 65 9.26 -17.10 20.17
N SER A 66 9.84 -15.91 20.00
CA SER A 66 11.05 -15.67 19.18
C SER A 66 12.34 -16.36 19.66
N TRP A 67 12.38 -16.91 20.88
CA TRP A 67 13.58 -17.52 21.46
C TRP A 67 13.69 -19.05 21.23
N LEU A 68 12.60 -19.71 20.83
CA LEU A 68 12.56 -21.16 20.59
C LEU A 68 12.01 -21.54 19.20
N SER A 69 11.55 -20.58 18.39
CA SER A 69 10.89 -20.87 17.11
C SER A 69 11.82 -20.64 15.92
N PHE A 70 12.04 -21.69 15.12
CA PHE A 70 12.45 -21.57 13.72
C PHE A 70 11.30 -20.94 12.92
N SER A 71 11.17 -19.62 12.95
CA SER A 71 10.24 -18.93 12.06
C SER A 71 10.90 -18.76 10.69
N ASN A 72 10.63 -19.67 9.77
CA ASN A 72 11.00 -19.48 8.38
C ASN A 72 10.01 -18.52 7.72
N ILE A 73 10.51 -17.41 7.20
CA ILE A 73 9.75 -16.47 6.37
C ILE A 73 10.12 -16.77 4.92
N LEU A 74 9.14 -17.17 4.12
CA LEU A 74 9.28 -17.29 2.68
C LEU A 74 8.71 -16.04 2.01
N LYS A 75 9.47 -15.47 1.08
CA LYS A 75 9.08 -14.30 0.29
C LYS A 75 8.69 -14.77 -1.12
N PHE A 76 7.51 -14.38 -1.56
CA PHE A 76 7.02 -14.64 -2.91
C PHE A 76 6.84 -13.31 -3.64
N GLU A 77 7.73 -13.07 -4.59
CA GLU A 77 7.71 -11.91 -5.49
C GLU A 77 6.78 -12.24 -6.66
N THR A 78 5.52 -11.91 -6.47
CA THR A 78 4.45 -12.35 -7.38
C THR A 78 4.08 -11.33 -8.42
N TYR A 79 4.53 -10.09 -8.28
CA TYR A 79 4.08 -8.93 -9.04
C TYR A 79 5.25 -8.04 -9.43
N ASP A 80 5.17 -7.45 -10.63
CA ASP A 80 6.11 -6.40 -11.02
C ASP A 80 5.90 -5.16 -10.15
N THR A 81 7.00 -4.45 -9.94
CA THR A 81 6.95 -3.12 -9.35
C THR A 81 6.51 -2.13 -10.43
N PHE A 82 5.48 -1.35 -10.13
CA PHE A 82 4.96 -0.33 -11.04
C PHE A 82 5.57 1.03 -10.71
N PHE A 83 6.01 1.75 -11.74
CA PHE A 83 6.37 3.15 -11.60
C PHE A 83 5.51 3.97 -12.54
N ALA A 84 5.03 5.11 -12.04
CA ALA A 84 4.21 6.02 -12.80
C ALA A 84 4.43 7.44 -12.30
N LYS A 85 4.10 8.42 -13.14
CA LYS A 85 4.22 9.83 -12.80
C LYS A 85 2.86 10.50 -12.87
N ARG A 86 2.61 11.42 -11.96
CA ARG A 86 1.49 12.34 -11.98
C ARG A 86 2.00 13.72 -11.61
N LYS A 87 1.22 14.78 -11.87
CA LYS A 87 1.65 16.16 -11.62
C LYS A 87 2.04 16.32 -10.16
N GLY A 88 3.32 16.59 -9.92
CA GLY A 88 3.87 16.78 -8.57
C GLY A 88 4.18 15.49 -7.80
N VAL A 89 3.97 14.30 -8.37
CA VAL A 89 4.08 13.01 -7.69
C VAL A 89 4.76 11.96 -8.58
N ASN A 90 5.88 11.40 -8.11
CA ASN A 90 6.38 10.12 -8.65
C ASN A 90 5.84 8.98 -7.79
N PHE A 91 5.19 8.01 -8.43
CA PHE A 91 4.54 6.89 -7.78
C PHE A 91 5.31 5.60 -8.06
N CYS A 92 5.63 4.86 -7.01
CA CYS A 92 6.13 3.50 -7.10
C CYS A 92 5.25 2.58 -6.25
N PHE A 93 4.84 1.45 -6.82
CA PHE A 93 4.02 0.45 -6.14
C PHE A 93 4.68 -0.93 -6.15
N GLU A 94 4.89 -1.48 -4.96
CA GLU A 94 5.34 -2.85 -4.74
C GLU A 94 4.24 -3.66 -4.06
N GLU A 95 4.09 -4.92 -4.43
CA GLU A 95 3.23 -5.87 -3.74
C GLU A 95 3.95 -7.21 -3.60
N ILE A 96 4.07 -7.69 -2.35
CA ILE A 96 4.83 -8.88 -2.01
C ILE A 96 4.01 -9.75 -1.06
N LEU A 97 4.00 -11.06 -1.32
CA LEU A 97 3.43 -12.03 -0.41
C LEU A 97 4.53 -12.63 0.47
N TYR A 98 4.36 -12.53 1.78
CA TYR A 98 5.20 -13.24 2.74
C TYR A 98 4.43 -14.42 3.33
N ILE A 99 5.10 -15.54 3.52
CA ILE A 99 4.55 -16.72 4.20
C ILE A 99 5.40 -16.97 5.44
N LYS A 100 4.78 -16.85 6.60
CA LYS A 100 5.41 -17.22 7.86
C LYS A 100 5.02 -18.65 8.20
N MET A 101 6.03 -19.50 8.42
CA MET A 101 5.84 -20.86 8.90
C MET A 101 6.18 -20.94 10.39
N SER A 102 5.31 -21.57 11.18
CA SER A 102 5.49 -21.75 12.62
C SER A 102 4.76 -23.01 13.09
N TYR A 103 5.49 -23.99 13.63
CA TYR A 103 4.96 -25.24 14.22
C TYR A 103 3.66 -25.77 13.58
N GLY A 104 3.77 -26.30 12.35
CA GLY A 104 2.65 -26.90 11.63
C GLY A 104 1.57 -25.93 11.14
N LYS A 105 1.74 -24.62 11.36
CA LYS A 105 0.86 -23.56 10.87
C LYS A 105 1.62 -22.65 9.90
N SER A 106 0.95 -22.26 8.82
CA SER A 106 1.41 -21.23 7.91
C SER A 106 0.45 -20.04 7.94
N SER A 107 0.99 -18.83 7.87
CA SER A 107 0.20 -17.62 7.70
C SER A 107 0.72 -16.82 6.51
N THR A 108 -0.20 -16.46 5.62
CA THR A 108 0.07 -15.60 4.47
C THR A 108 -0.16 -14.15 4.84
N LEU A 109 0.83 -13.33 4.56
CA LEU A 109 0.90 -11.92 4.94
C LEU A 109 1.23 -11.12 3.68
N PRO A 110 0.19 -10.68 2.94
CA PRO A 110 0.38 -9.83 1.77
C PRO A 110 0.60 -8.38 2.19
N PHE A 111 1.60 -7.76 1.58
CA PHE A 111 1.95 -6.37 1.81
C PHE A 111 2.03 -5.59 0.51
N GLY A 112 1.65 -4.33 0.60
CA GLY A 112 1.85 -3.33 -0.44
C GLY A 112 2.66 -2.15 0.07
N LEU A 113 3.45 -1.57 -0.82
CA LEU A 113 4.12 -0.28 -0.61
C LEU A 113 3.68 0.67 -1.71
N ILE A 114 3.26 1.87 -1.33
CA ILE A 114 3.13 3.00 -2.23
C ILE A 114 4.18 4.02 -1.79
N LEU A 115 5.14 4.30 -2.67
CA LEU A 115 6.08 5.38 -2.52
C LEU A 115 5.59 6.55 -3.37
N SER A 116 5.38 7.68 -2.73
CA SER A 116 5.06 8.95 -3.38
C SER A 116 6.18 9.94 -3.08
N GLN A 117 7.03 10.19 -4.06
CA GLN A 117 7.99 11.28 -3.96
C GLN A 117 7.28 12.57 -4.37
N VAL A 118 7.16 13.51 -3.43
CA VAL A 118 6.59 14.82 -3.71
C VAL A 118 7.64 15.63 -4.44
N ILE A 119 7.32 16.08 -5.65
CA ILE A 119 8.29 16.79 -6.51
C ILE A 119 8.58 18.20 -5.97
N ASN A 120 7.77 18.71 -5.02
CA ASN A 120 7.92 20.06 -4.49
C ASN A 120 8.88 20.11 -3.28
N LYS A 121 9.93 20.94 -3.42
CA LYS A 121 11.08 21.05 -2.50
C LYS A 121 10.78 21.73 -1.16
N SER A 122 9.58 22.26 -0.94
CA SER A 122 9.20 22.98 0.29
C SER A 122 8.99 22.06 1.51
N LEU A 123 8.94 20.75 1.29
CA LEU A 123 9.09 19.77 2.36
C LEU A 123 10.51 19.86 2.91
N ASN A 124 10.67 20.53 4.06
CA ASN A 124 11.90 20.44 4.84
C ASN A 124 12.26 18.96 4.96
N SER A 125 13.41 18.56 4.41
CA SER A 125 13.88 17.18 4.36
C SER A 125 13.89 16.55 5.75
N ASP A 126 14.06 17.38 6.77
CA ASP A 126 14.31 16.97 8.14
C ASP A 126 13.01 16.79 8.92
N PHE A 127 11.86 17.25 8.41
CA PHE A 127 10.57 17.01 9.06
C PHE A 127 10.16 15.54 8.91
N GLU A 128 9.84 14.82 9.97
CA GLU A 128 9.38 13.43 9.88
C GLU A 128 8.05 13.26 10.62
N PHE A 129 7.14 12.51 10.04
CA PHE A 129 5.88 12.14 10.70
C PHE A 129 5.41 10.75 10.30
N ARG A 130 4.53 10.20 11.14
CA ARG A 130 3.86 8.92 10.91
C ARG A 130 2.52 8.87 11.62
N PHE A 131 1.55 8.18 11.04
CA PHE A 131 0.28 7.88 11.72
C PHE A 131 -0.36 6.56 11.22
N PHE A 132 -1.45 6.15 11.89
CA PHE A 132 -2.24 4.92 11.73
C PHE A 132 -1.62 3.64 12.31
N SER A 133 -1.09 2.72 11.49
CA SER A 133 -0.55 1.45 11.99
C SER A 133 0.87 1.64 12.49
N ASP A 134 1.19 1.01 13.61
CA ASP A 134 2.56 0.95 14.12
C ASP A 134 3.23 -0.35 13.66
N PHE A 135 3.82 -0.31 12.45
CA PHE A 135 4.77 -1.31 12.00
C PHE A 135 6.10 -1.12 12.76
N LYS A 136 6.05 -1.25 14.10
CA LYS A 136 7.11 -1.09 15.10
C LYS A 136 8.32 -0.25 14.63
N TYR A 137 8.20 1.08 14.79
CA TYR A 137 9.37 1.88 15.13
C TYR A 137 9.00 2.91 16.21
N SER A 138 9.72 2.82 17.32
CA SER A 138 9.75 3.75 18.47
C SER A 138 8.46 3.85 19.30
N LYS A 139 8.64 4.17 20.59
CA LYS A 139 7.55 4.59 21.48
C LYS A 139 6.96 5.88 20.89
N SER A 140 5.65 5.93 20.70
CA SER A 140 4.96 7.17 20.33
C SER A 140 5.16 8.19 21.45
N ASN A 141 5.74 9.34 21.11
CA ASN A 141 5.93 10.44 22.07
C ASN A 141 4.67 11.31 22.20
N TYR A 142 3.71 11.20 21.26
CA TYR A 142 2.53 12.04 21.21
C TYR A 142 1.28 11.24 20.88
N LYS A 143 0.15 11.54 21.52
CA LYS A 143 -1.16 10.96 21.24
C LYS A 143 -2.08 12.02 20.64
N ASN A 144 -2.56 11.80 19.42
CA ASN A 144 -3.68 12.52 18.83
C ASN A 144 -4.80 11.51 18.55
N ASN A 145 -6.01 11.80 19.03
CA ASN A 145 -7.17 10.91 18.94
C ASN A 145 -7.67 10.68 17.51
N ILE A 146 -7.34 11.59 16.57
CA ILE A 146 -7.88 11.57 15.21
C ILE A 146 -7.07 10.62 14.30
N LEU A 147 -5.74 10.74 14.34
CA LEU A 147 -4.85 10.03 13.42
C LEU A 147 -4.33 8.68 13.97
N ASN A 148 -4.45 8.39 15.27
CA ASN A 148 -4.01 7.15 15.94
C ASN A 148 -2.52 6.77 15.73
N ASN A 149 -1.86 6.24 16.76
CA ASN A 149 -0.42 5.82 16.72
C ASN A 149 0.48 6.81 15.96
N PHE A 150 0.41 8.07 16.37
CA PHE A 150 1.10 9.18 15.73
C PHE A 150 2.52 9.34 16.28
N TYR A 151 3.45 9.70 15.40
CA TYR A 151 4.81 10.12 15.74
C TYR A 151 5.21 11.31 14.86
N THR A 152 5.93 12.26 15.42
CA THR A 152 6.66 13.29 14.67
C THR A 152 7.91 13.71 15.43
N ASN A 153 8.90 14.24 14.73
CA ASN A 153 10.05 14.89 15.33
C ASN A 153 9.86 16.40 15.57
N ASN A 154 8.80 17.02 15.03
CA ASN A 154 8.47 18.43 15.25
C ASN A 154 6.95 18.60 15.38
N PHE A 155 6.47 18.70 16.63
CA PHE A 155 5.04 18.78 16.92
C PHE A 155 4.39 20.07 16.41
N GLU A 156 5.07 21.21 16.54
CA GLU A 156 4.54 22.51 16.11
C GLU A 156 4.31 22.54 14.59
N LEU A 157 5.33 22.13 13.82
CA LEU A 157 5.20 22.03 12.37
C LEU A 157 4.14 21.01 11.97
N PHE A 158 4.07 19.87 12.68
CA PHE A 158 3.03 18.88 12.43
C PHE A 158 1.64 19.44 12.68
N SER A 159 1.39 20.16 13.78
CA SER A 159 0.10 20.77 14.07
C SER A 159 -0.31 21.86 13.08
N ASN A 160 0.66 22.57 12.50
CA ASN A 160 0.39 23.56 11.45
C ASN A 160 0.00 22.91 10.12
N VAL A 161 0.63 21.78 9.78
CA VAL A 161 0.30 21.02 8.57
C VAL A 161 -0.98 20.21 8.79
N PHE A 162 -1.01 19.36 9.79
CA PHE A 162 -2.11 18.47 10.14
C PHE A 162 -3.00 19.10 11.21
N ASP A 163 -3.64 20.20 10.84
CA ASP A 163 -4.73 20.77 11.63
C ASP A 163 -5.89 19.77 11.81
N GLU A 164 -6.86 20.13 12.66
CA GLU A 164 -7.99 19.25 12.97
C GLU A 164 -8.82 18.90 11.73
N ASP A 165 -8.99 19.83 10.80
CA ASP A 165 -9.75 19.64 9.56
C ASP A 165 -9.05 18.65 8.63
N LEU A 166 -7.77 18.85 8.31
CA LEU A 166 -7.00 17.94 7.48
C LEU A 166 -6.90 16.55 8.12
N SER A 167 -6.61 16.50 9.42
CA SER A 167 -6.54 15.26 10.18
C SER A 167 -7.86 14.49 10.09
N THR A 168 -8.99 15.18 10.24
CA THR A 168 -10.33 14.58 10.15
C THR A 168 -10.64 14.10 8.75
N LYS A 169 -10.34 14.92 7.72
CA LYS A 169 -10.51 14.54 6.30
C LYS A 169 -9.72 13.27 5.98
N ILE A 170 -8.43 13.22 6.28
CA ILE A 170 -7.59 12.03 6.06
C ILE A 170 -8.12 10.84 6.86
N SER A 171 -8.43 11.03 8.14
CA SER A 171 -8.92 9.96 9.01
C SER A 171 -10.25 9.39 8.49
N SER A 172 -11.15 10.22 7.97
CA SER A 172 -12.45 9.79 7.45
C SER A 172 -12.37 8.89 6.20
N LEU A 173 -11.26 8.95 5.45
CA LEU A 173 -11.03 8.10 4.28
C LEU A 173 -10.84 6.62 4.65
N PHE A 174 -10.56 6.31 5.92
CA PHE A 174 -10.23 4.95 6.34
C PHE A 174 -11.08 4.49 7.52
N SER A 175 -11.58 3.27 7.43
CA SER A 175 -12.23 2.60 8.56
C SER A 175 -11.25 2.35 9.72
N LYS A 176 -11.77 2.14 10.92
CA LYS A 176 -10.96 1.80 12.10
C LYS A 176 -10.07 0.57 11.89
N ASN A 177 -10.52 -0.40 11.08
CA ASN A 177 -9.74 -1.59 10.77
C ASN A 177 -8.61 -1.31 9.75
N GLU A 178 -8.87 -0.47 8.75
CA GLU A 178 -7.85 0.00 7.81
C GLU A 178 -6.71 0.77 8.48
N LYS A 179 -7.05 1.64 9.44
CA LYS A 179 -6.04 2.38 10.22
C LYS A 179 -5.12 1.47 11.06
N LYS A 180 -5.51 0.22 11.32
CA LYS A 180 -4.64 -0.74 12.03
C LYS A 180 -3.62 -1.43 11.12
N ARG A 181 -3.76 -1.30 9.79
CA ARG A 181 -2.99 -2.04 8.78
C ARG A 181 -2.40 -1.16 7.69
N ILE A 182 -2.71 0.12 7.67
CA ILE A 182 -2.12 1.14 6.78
C ILE A 182 -1.24 2.03 7.64
N MET A 183 -0.05 2.37 7.18
CA MET A 183 0.83 3.36 7.81
C MET A 183 1.21 4.40 6.77
N PHE A 184 1.06 5.67 7.13
CA PHE A 184 1.67 6.78 6.39
C PHE A 184 2.95 7.17 7.13
N LEU A 185 4.04 7.34 6.40
CA LEU A 185 5.35 7.73 6.92
C LEU A 185 5.97 8.74 5.96
N LYS A 186 6.32 9.92 6.46
CA LYS A 186 7.14 10.87 5.72
C LYS A 186 8.57 10.82 6.24
N LYS A 187 9.51 10.59 5.33
CA LYS A 187 10.94 10.57 5.61
C LYS A 187 11.71 11.20 4.46
N GLY A 188 12.53 12.21 4.74
CA GLY A 188 13.15 12.97 3.65
C GLY A 188 12.10 13.63 2.77
N GLN A 189 12.17 13.43 1.45
CA GLN A 189 11.18 13.94 0.49
C GLN A 189 10.06 12.93 0.17
N ASP A 190 10.15 11.73 0.75
CA ASP A 190 9.28 10.63 0.41
C ASP A 190 8.11 10.54 1.38
N LEU A 191 6.91 10.40 0.83
CA LEU A 191 5.75 9.89 1.53
C LEU A 191 5.60 8.40 1.21
N ILE A 192 5.85 7.57 2.21
CA ILE A 192 5.82 6.12 2.14
C ILE A 192 4.52 5.64 2.80
N ILE A 193 3.74 4.86 2.06
CA ILE A 193 2.52 4.24 2.55
C ILE A 193 2.68 2.73 2.52
N VAL A 194 2.58 2.10 3.68
CA VAL A 194 2.69 0.64 3.82
C VAL A 194 1.31 0.07 4.16
N ILE A 195 0.93 -0.99 3.46
CA ILE A 195 -0.38 -1.63 3.59
C ILE A 195 -0.18 -3.11 3.88
N SER A 196 -0.78 -3.62 4.95
CA SER A 196 -1.01 -5.06 5.10
C SER A 196 -2.40 -5.38 4.57
N PHE A 197 -2.46 -6.12 3.46
CA PHE A 197 -3.72 -6.45 2.80
C PHE A 197 -4.49 -7.52 3.58
N LEU A 198 -5.81 -7.43 3.55
CA LEU A 198 -6.67 -8.52 4.03
C LEU A 198 -6.77 -9.60 2.94
N LYS A 199 -7.12 -10.83 3.34
CA LYS A 199 -7.34 -11.94 2.38
C LYS A 199 -8.38 -11.64 1.29
N LYS A 200 -9.32 -10.73 1.54
CA LYS A 200 -10.32 -10.27 0.55
C LYS A 200 -9.81 -9.18 -0.40
N GLU A 201 -8.61 -8.68 -0.14
CA GLU A 201 -7.91 -7.66 -0.94
C GLU A 201 -6.67 -8.25 -1.62
N ASP A 202 -6.31 -9.50 -1.30
CA ASP A 202 -5.16 -10.19 -1.85
C ASP A 202 -5.54 -11.63 -2.21
N ASP A 203 -5.51 -11.95 -3.51
CA ASP A 203 -5.75 -13.33 -3.98
C ASP A 203 -4.46 -14.16 -4.04
N SER A 204 -3.33 -13.66 -3.56
CA SER A 204 -2.06 -14.41 -3.58
C SER A 204 -2.15 -15.73 -2.80
N PHE A 205 -3.09 -15.84 -1.85
CA PHE A 205 -3.44 -17.12 -1.22
C PHE A 205 -4.15 -18.11 -2.19
N ARG A 206 -5.03 -17.61 -3.09
CA ARG A 206 -5.66 -18.45 -4.13
C ARG A 206 -4.61 -18.92 -5.14
N LYS A 207 -3.64 -18.07 -5.47
CA LYS A 207 -2.48 -18.39 -6.33
C LYS A 207 -1.74 -19.66 -5.88
N MET A 208 -1.66 -19.91 -4.57
CA MET A 208 -0.89 -21.04 -4.02
C MET A 208 -1.68 -22.35 -3.87
N ILE A 209 -3.02 -22.29 -3.80
CA ILE A 209 -3.86 -23.48 -3.53
C ILE A 209 -4.69 -23.88 -4.75
N LEU A 210 -5.03 -22.95 -5.64
CA LEU A 210 -5.94 -23.17 -6.76
C LEU A 210 -5.25 -22.84 -8.08
N THR A 211 -4.20 -23.58 -8.43
CA THR A 211 -3.58 -23.48 -9.78
C THR A 211 -4.56 -23.79 -10.91
N ASN A 212 -5.70 -24.46 -10.62
CA ASN A 212 -6.62 -24.96 -11.64
C ASN A 212 -8.01 -24.31 -11.67
N ASN A 213 -8.39 -23.37 -10.79
CA ASN A 213 -9.77 -22.85 -10.72
C ASN A 213 -9.90 -21.41 -10.16
N ILE A 214 -9.17 -20.44 -10.71
CA ILE A 214 -9.42 -19.02 -10.42
C ILE A 214 -10.26 -18.43 -11.57
N ASN A 215 -11.55 -18.21 -11.31
CA ASN A 215 -12.46 -17.54 -12.24
C ASN A 215 -12.18 -16.03 -12.26
N VAL A 216 -12.15 -15.41 -13.45
CA VAL A 216 -11.96 -13.97 -13.69
C VAL A 216 -12.81 -13.08 -12.79
N TYR A 217 -14.05 -13.47 -12.50
CA TYR A 217 -14.94 -12.74 -11.59
C TYR A 217 -14.36 -12.56 -10.18
N HIS A 218 -13.52 -13.50 -9.71
CA HIS A 218 -12.86 -13.37 -8.40
C HIS A 218 -11.75 -12.33 -8.43
N VAL A 219 -10.92 -12.33 -9.47
CA VAL A 219 -9.81 -11.37 -9.64
C VAL A 219 -10.37 -9.95 -9.75
N VAL A 220 -11.44 -9.77 -10.54
CA VAL A 220 -12.15 -8.49 -10.69
C VAL A 220 -12.71 -8.01 -9.35
N ARG A 221 -13.39 -8.87 -8.60
CA ARG A 221 -13.99 -8.47 -7.30
C ARG A 221 -12.95 -8.07 -6.25
N THR A 222 -11.86 -8.84 -6.16
CA THR A 222 -10.75 -8.49 -5.26
C THR A 222 -10.09 -7.19 -5.72
N TRP A 223 -9.95 -7.00 -7.04
CA TRP A 223 -9.45 -5.77 -7.63
C TRP A 223 -10.32 -4.54 -7.33
N GLU A 224 -11.64 -4.63 -7.39
CA GLU A 224 -12.52 -3.51 -7.04
C GLU A 224 -12.32 -3.07 -5.58
N THR A 225 -12.16 -4.04 -4.67
CA THR A 225 -11.88 -3.76 -3.26
C THR A 225 -10.51 -3.10 -3.08
N LYS A 226 -9.47 -3.65 -3.74
CA LYS A 226 -8.10 -3.14 -3.67
C LYS A 226 -7.96 -1.75 -4.31
N SER A 227 -8.49 -1.56 -5.52
CA SER A 227 -8.47 -0.27 -6.24
C SER A 227 -9.23 0.81 -5.48
N SER A 228 -10.35 0.48 -4.84
CA SER A 228 -11.07 1.41 -3.96
C SER A 228 -10.19 1.91 -2.80
N LEU A 229 -9.44 1.00 -2.16
CA LEU A 229 -8.47 1.39 -1.13
C LEU A 229 -7.37 2.29 -1.71
N PHE A 230 -6.82 1.95 -2.88
CA PHE A 230 -5.80 2.78 -3.54
C PHE A 230 -6.30 4.18 -3.89
N GLN A 231 -7.53 4.34 -4.39
CA GLN A 231 -8.13 5.65 -4.65
C GLN A 231 -8.16 6.52 -3.38
N ARG A 232 -8.52 5.92 -2.24
CA ARG A 232 -8.54 6.64 -0.95
C ARG A 232 -7.13 6.99 -0.47
N ILE A 233 -6.14 6.14 -0.72
CA ILE A 233 -4.73 6.44 -0.41
C ILE A 233 -4.22 7.60 -1.28
N ILE A 234 -4.46 7.55 -2.59
CA ILE A 234 -4.08 8.63 -3.51
C ILE A 234 -4.74 9.95 -3.08
N LYS A 235 -6.04 9.93 -2.75
CA LYS A 235 -6.73 11.11 -2.22
C LYS A 235 -6.10 11.64 -0.93
N ALA A 236 -5.64 10.78 -0.04
CA ALA A 236 -4.94 11.20 1.18
C ALA A 236 -3.58 11.83 0.86
N ILE A 237 -2.84 11.25 -0.09
CA ILE A 237 -1.57 11.83 -0.60
C ILE A 237 -1.82 13.22 -1.16
N ASP A 238 -2.87 13.41 -1.95
CA ASP A 238 -3.22 14.69 -2.54
C ASP A 238 -3.53 15.74 -1.48
N LEU A 239 -4.36 15.40 -0.49
CA LEU A 239 -4.67 16.29 0.64
C LEU A 239 -3.42 16.71 1.42
N ILE A 240 -2.49 15.78 1.64
CA ILE A 240 -1.22 16.05 2.31
C ILE A 240 -0.35 16.98 1.46
N ASN A 241 -0.21 16.70 0.17
CA ASN A 241 0.60 17.48 -0.76
C ASN A 241 0.07 18.91 -0.92
N ASP A 242 -1.25 19.09 -1.05
CA ASP A 242 -1.89 20.39 -1.17
C ASP A 242 -1.63 21.27 0.06
N LYS A 243 -1.65 20.68 1.26
CA LYS A 243 -1.31 21.39 2.49
C LYS A 243 0.16 21.81 2.53
N PHE A 244 1.07 20.96 2.07
CA PHE A 244 2.49 21.32 1.99
C PHE A 244 2.78 22.42 0.97
N ASN A 245 1.98 22.52 -0.08
CA ASN A 245 2.10 23.58 -1.08
C ASN A 245 1.54 24.94 -0.62
N THR A 246 0.75 24.99 0.45
CA THR A 246 0.08 26.22 0.90
C THR A 246 0.72 26.89 2.11
N ILE A 247 1.58 26.18 2.84
CA ILE A 247 2.22 26.67 4.08
C ILE A 247 3.47 27.52 3.79
N TRP A 248 3.85 27.70 2.52
CA TRP A 248 5.04 28.45 2.11
C TRP A 248 4.79 29.31 0.87
#